data_AF-A0A2V9QGD3-F1
#
_entry.id   AF-A0A2V9QGD3-F1
#
_cell.length_a   1.000
_cell.length_b   1.000
_cell.length_c   1.000
_cell.angle_alpha   90.00
_cell.angle_beta   90.00
_cell.angle_gamma   90.00
#
_symmetry.space_group_name_H-M   'P 1'
#
loop_
_entity.id
_entity.type
_entity.pdbx_description
1 polymer ?
#
loop_
_entity_poly.entity_id
_entity_poly.type
_entity_poly.pdbx_seq_one_letter_code
_entity_poly.pdbx_strand_id
1 'polypeptide(L)'
;MSARVEGVTIIPAAPADPRRCAIYEVLLRKSTPENGAAERVGAFLGVAVPAVDLTIAGPFKEYTLHNRDHSKKLLHLADQIIPAATMDSLSVLECLLIIYAAYLHDMGLSFTSVERSRILSSEDFLESLQRWPEIWDALTRARGRLQFASEKERLQAETEIYQLQEAALSAYLRSQHASPGRYRELIERLKSVSSRSDLFQIRAVSFEEPLIDICVSHNLAPGALAEVKELYEERYARDLAIGGEQANLQFCAAVLRLTDIMDFDRERTPKILFDSLGIASRVVPGAEVSIYEWQKHMSVHSISIEQDEIVVSAESRHPVIEKAIKDFCQIIEREIRDTLGVLRRNSPQVAAKYVIDLPASVRAKVRAVGYLFKEMSLELNQAAISSLLMGEGLYSHPAVAIRELIQNALDACAARLELETDSNYQPHISVALATDAAKRHWIEVNDNGIGMDEHVLTEYFLKLGNSYYECHEFKRLLSQSPRASKEFIPISRFGVGLVSTFMIADVLEVETRGGYSPRNDTAARSIRIERLGALAFVTSSDRRGAGTTVRVRLSLKFESI
;
A
#
# COMPACT_ATOMS: atom_id res chain seq x y z
N MET A 1 -18.28 27.79 17.59
CA MET A 1 -19.51 27.19 17.05
C MET A 1 -20.08 28.16 16.02
N SER A 2 -19.69 28.00 14.75
CA SER A 2 -20.35 28.69 13.64
C SER A 2 -21.58 27.87 13.29
N ALA A 3 -22.78 28.44 13.43
CA ALA A 3 -24.01 27.76 13.07
C ALA A 3 -24.01 27.54 11.55
N ARG A 4 -23.89 26.29 11.11
CA ARG A 4 -24.30 25.93 9.75
C ARG A 4 -25.78 26.28 9.62
N VAL A 5 -26.13 26.98 8.55
CA VAL A 5 -27.52 27.20 8.15
C VAL A 5 -28.22 25.84 8.17
N GLU A 6 -29.34 25.73 8.88
CA GLU A 6 -30.16 24.52 8.95
C GLU A 6 -30.54 24.09 7.52
N GLY A 7 -29.77 23.16 6.94
CA GLY A 7 -29.95 22.75 5.55
C GLY A 7 -28.96 21.69 5.12
N VAL A 8 -29.44 20.70 4.37
CA VAL A 8 -28.60 19.72 3.68
C VAL A 8 -27.83 20.45 2.58
N THR A 9 -26.52 20.60 2.74
CA THR A 9 -25.66 21.15 1.67
C THR A 9 -25.19 20.00 0.80
N ILE A 10 -25.85 19.80 -0.35
CA ILE A 10 -25.31 18.96 -1.42
C ILE A 10 -24.09 19.67 -1.98
N ILE A 11 -22.94 18.98 -2.05
CA ILE A 11 -21.72 19.56 -2.64
C ILE A 11 -22.03 19.91 -4.10
N PRO A 12 -21.95 21.19 -4.49
CA PRO A 12 -22.23 21.58 -5.88
C PRO A 12 -21.09 21.12 -6.80
N ALA A 13 -21.37 21.07 -8.10
CA ALA A 13 -20.33 20.80 -9.10
C ALA A 13 -19.19 21.84 -9.00
N ALA A 14 -17.96 21.38 -9.19
CA ALA A 14 -16.78 22.25 -9.14
C ALA A 14 -16.86 23.35 -10.23
N PRO A 15 -16.37 24.57 -9.95
CA PRO A 15 -16.37 25.63 -10.94
C PRO A 15 -15.54 25.23 -12.17
N ALA A 16 -15.92 25.73 -13.35
CA ALA A 16 -15.20 25.42 -14.60
C ALA A 16 -13.75 25.94 -14.57
N ASP A 17 -13.55 27.13 -14.00
CA ASP A 17 -12.24 27.77 -13.81
C ASP A 17 -11.79 27.61 -12.34
N PRO A 18 -10.64 26.94 -12.06
CA PRO A 18 -10.11 26.78 -10.70
C PRO A 18 -9.82 28.11 -9.99
N ARG A 19 -9.68 29.21 -10.74
CA ARG A 19 -9.47 30.55 -10.17
C ARG A 19 -10.67 31.09 -9.40
N ARG A 20 -11.83 30.44 -9.55
CA ARG A 20 -13.07 30.75 -8.83
C ARG A 20 -13.22 29.99 -7.52
N CYS A 21 -12.27 29.13 -7.17
CA CYS A 21 -12.22 28.52 -5.84
C CYS A 21 -11.77 29.57 -4.81
N ALA A 22 -12.39 29.57 -3.63
CA ALA A 22 -12.17 30.58 -2.60
C ALA A 22 -10.70 30.64 -2.16
N ILE A 23 -10.02 29.49 -2.08
CA ILE A 23 -8.58 29.44 -1.77
C ILE A 23 -7.72 30.21 -2.79
N TYR A 24 -8.11 30.18 -4.07
CA TYR A 24 -7.41 30.91 -5.13
C TYR A 24 -7.69 32.41 -5.03
N GLU A 25 -8.94 32.79 -4.75
CA GLU A 25 -9.31 34.20 -4.54
C GLU A 25 -8.57 34.80 -3.33
N VAL A 26 -8.44 34.05 -2.23
CA VAL A 26 -7.65 34.45 -1.06
C VAL A 26 -6.18 34.63 -1.41
N LEU A 27 -5.59 33.72 -2.18
CA LEU A 27 -4.21 33.83 -2.65
C LEU A 27 -4.01 35.12 -3.47
N LEU A 28 -4.89 35.39 -4.43
CA LEU A 28 -4.81 36.57 -5.28
C LEU A 28 -4.96 37.87 -4.46
N ARG A 29 -5.90 37.91 -3.51
CA ARG A 29 -6.12 39.07 -2.63
C ARG A 29 -4.92 39.35 -1.73
N LYS A 30 -4.18 38.32 -1.29
CA LYS A 30 -3.01 38.44 -0.41
C LYS A 30 -1.67 38.51 -1.16
N SER A 31 -1.67 38.30 -2.47
CA SER A 31 -0.47 38.39 -3.28
C SER A 31 0.01 39.84 -3.37
N THR A 32 1.31 40.05 -3.20
CA THR A 32 1.98 41.34 -3.39
C THR A 32 3.10 41.19 -4.43
N PRO A 33 3.60 42.28 -5.03
CA PRO A 33 4.75 42.21 -5.93
C PRO A 33 5.98 41.56 -5.30
N GLU A 34 6.21 41.78 -4.01
CA GLU A 34 7.37 41.26 -3.28
C GLU A 34 7.26 39.76 -3.01
N ASN A 35 6.06 39.26 -2.71
CA ASN A 35 5.84 37.83 -2.52
C ASN A 35 5.58 37.10 -3.83
N GLY A 36 5.21 37.77 -4.94
CA GLY A 36 5.12 37.22 -6.29
C GLY A 36 4.14 36.05 -6.48
N ALA A 37 3.23 35.81 -5.54
CA ALA A 37 2.50 34.55 -5.45
C ALA A 37 1.50 34.34 -6.61
N ALA A 38 0.77 35.38 -7.03
CA ALA A 38 -0.17 35.32 -8.15
C ALA A 38 0.51 34.97 -9.48
N GLU A 39 1.69 35.52 -9.73
CA GLU A 39 2.47 35.21 -10.92
C GLU A 39 2.98 33.77 -10.90
N ARG A 40 3.51 33.31 -9.75
CA ARG A 40 4.03 31.93 -9.60
C ARG A 40 2.95 30.88 -9.72
N VAL A 41 1.79 31.05 -9.08
CA VAL A 41 0.69 30.09 -9.22
C VAL A 41 0.20 30.03 -10.67
N GLY A 42 0.17 31.18 -11.38
CA GLY A 42 -0.18 31.24 -12.79
C GLY A 42 0.83 30.47 -13.66
N ALA A 43 2.12 30.70 -13.46
CA ALA A 43 3.19 30.00 -14.16
C ALA A 43 3.19 28.49 -13.85
N PHE A 44 3.00 28.12 -12.58
CA PHE A 44 2.94 26.73 -12.14
C PHE A 44 1.77 26.00 -12.79
N LEU A 45 0.56 26.54 -12.73
CA LEU A 45 -0.60 25.93 -13.37
C LEU A 45 -0.43 25.82 -14.89
N GLY A 46 0.26 26.78 -15.52
CA GLY A 46 0.58 26.72 -16.95
C GLY A 46 1.38 25.49 -17.37
N VAL A 47 2.22 24.95 -16.48
CA VAL A 47 3.04 23.74 -16.75
C VAL A 47 2.52 22.49 -16.05
N ALA A 48 1.89 22.61 -14.88
CA ALA A 48 1.39 21.50 -14.10
C ALA A 48 0.10 20.91 -14.70
N VAL A 49 -0.82 21.74 -15.17
CA VAL A 49 -2.12 21.28 -15.71
C VAL A 49 -1.93 20.33 -16.91
N PRO A 50 -1.12 20.64 -17.94
CA PRO A 50 -0.86 19.70 -19.03
C PRO A 50 -0.14 18.43 -18.57
N ALA A 51 0.71 18.53 -17.53
CA ALA A 51 1.45 17.39 -17.01
C ALA A 51 0.57 16.44 -16.19
N VAL A 52 -0.38 16.96 -15.41
CA VAL A 52 -1.40 16.17 -14.71
C VAL A 52 -2.28 15.42 -15.71
N ASP A 53 -2.63 16.00 -16.85
CA ASP A 53 -3.41 15.27 -17.86
C ASP A 53 -2.66 14.09 -18.49
N LEU A 54 -1.34 13.98 -18.31
CA LEU A 54 -0.60 12.78 -18.72
C LEU A 54 -0.86 11.59 -17.79
N THR A 55 -1.45 11.77 -16.60
CA THR A 55 -1.81 10.66 -15.71
C THR A 55 -2.88 9.76 -16.32
N ILE A 56 -3.75 10.32 -17.16
CA ILE A 56 -4.75 9.56 -17.93
C ILE A 56 -4.18 8.98 -19.23
N ALA A 57 -2.89 9.13 -19.47
CA ALA A 57 -2.16 8.48 -20.56
C ALA A 57 -1.32 7.30 -20.03
N GLY A 58 -1.16 6.25 -20.83
CA GLY A 58 -0.34 5.08 -20.47
C GLY A 58 -1.03 4.11 -19.50
N PRO A 59 -0.32 3.58 -18.47
CA PRO A 59 -0.78 2.42 -17.71
C PRO A 59 -2.00 2.70 -16.81
N PHE A 60 -2.27 3.97 -16.49
CA PHE A 60 -3.37 4.38 -15.61
C PHE A 60 -4.64 4.84 -16.34
N LYS A 61 -4.63 4.86 -17.69
CA LYS A 61 -5.74 5.36 -18.52
C LYS A 61 -7.11 4.71 -18.22
N GLU A 62 -7.10 3.52 -17.63
CA GLU A 62 -8.29 2.72 -17.34
C GLU A 62 -8.64 2.68 -15.84
N TYR A 63 -7.97 3.43 -14.96
CA TYR A 63 -8.19 3.30 -13.52
C TYR A 63 -9.37 4.12 -12.98
N THR A 64 -9.20 5.43 -12.85
CA THR A 64 -10.22 6.48 -12.70
C THR A 64 -9.53 7.77 -13.18
N LEU A 65 -10.28 8.83 -13.43
CA LEU A 65 -9.66 10.08 -13.90
C LEU A 65 -8.87 10.76 -12.76
N HIS A 66 -7.55 10.86 -12.91
CA HIS A 66 -6.63 11.63 -12.04
C HIS A 66 -6.10 12.86 -12.81
N ASN A 67 -6.99 13.48 -13.61
CA ASN A 67 -6.66 14.57 -14.52
C ASN A 67 -6.88 15.95 -13.85
N ARG A 68 -6.75 17.03 -14.63
CA ARG A 68 -6.95 18.40 -14.11
C ARG A 68 -8.28 18.64 -13.39
N ASP A 69 -9.34 17.91 -13.74
CA ASP A 69 -10.66 18.11 -13.14
C ASP A 69 -10.71 17.56 -11.71
N HIS A 70 -10.01 16.46 -11.45
CA HIS A 70 -9.77 15.95 -10.10
C HIS A 70 -9.02 16.98 -9.25
N SER A 71 -7.85 17.46 -9.72
CA SER A 71 -7.08 18.50 -8.99
C SER A 71 -7.88 19.76 -8.70
N LYS A 72 -8.70 20.21 -9.65
CA LYS A 72 -9.60 21.35 -9.48
C LYS A 72 -10.68 21.08 -8.41
N LYS A 73 -11.22 19.87 -8.41
CA LYS A 73 -12.26 19.46 -7.47
C LYS A 73 -11.73 19.36 -6.04
N LEU A 74 -10.48 18.96 -5.84
CA LEU A 74 -9.83 19.00 -4.52
C LEU A 74 -9.83 20.43 -3.94
N LEU A 75 -9.58 21.45 -4.77
CA LEU A 75 -9.67 22.85 -4.33
C LEU A 75 -11.10 23.27 -4.00
N HIS A 76 -12.07 22.83 -4.82
CA HIS A 76 -13.48 23.09 -4.56
C HIS A 76 -13.98 22.41 -3.28
N LEU A 77 -13.56 21.18 -3.01
CA LEU A 77 -13.85 20.47 -1.77
C LEU A 77 -13.18 21.16 -0.58
N ALA A 78 -11.97 21.70 -0.74
CA ALA A 78 -11.31 22.50 0.30
C ALA A 78 -12.20 23.70 0.70
N ASP A 79 -12.85 24.36 -0.26
CA ASP A 79 -13.77 25.47 0.01
C ASP A 79 -15.03 25.02 0.79
N GLN A 80 -15.45 23.77 0.67
CA GLN A 80 -16.61 23.24 1.41
C GLN A 80 -16.28 22.86 2.85
N ILE A 81 -15.04 22.46 3.12
CA ILE A 81 -14.63 21.92 4.43
C ILE A 81 -13.88 22.94 5.30
N ILE A 82 -13.33 24.00 4.71
CA ILE A 82 -12.64 25.07 5.43
C ILE A 82 -13.62 26.23 5.66
N PRO A 83 -13.95 26.58 6.93
CA PRO A 83 -14.79 27.74 7.22
C PRO A 83 -14.21 29.04 6.66
N ALA A 84 -15.07 29.96 6.21
CA ALA A 84 -14.65 31.24 5.65
C ALA A 84 -13.65 32.01 6.53
N ALA A 85 -13.84 32.00 7.86
CA ALA A 85 -12.92 32.64 8.80
C ALA A 85 -11.52 31.99 8.81
N THR A 86 -11.44 30.65 8.73
CA THR A 86 -10.16 29.95 8.61
C THR A 86 -9.54 30.21 7.24
N MET A 87 -10.33 30.13 6.16
CA MET A 87 -9.88 30.41 4.79
C MET A 87 -9.27 31.81 4.67
N ASP A 88 -9.94 32.84 5.19
CA ASP A 88 -9.46 34.22 5.21
C ASP A 88 -8.20 34.40 6.09
N SER A 89 -7.93 33.50 7.03
CA SER A 89 -6.76 33.56 7.91
C SER A 89 -5.49 32.90 7.31
N LEU A 90 -5.62 32.10 6.25
CA LEU A 90 -4.51 31.37 5.64
C LEU A 90 -3.43 32.30 5.08
N SER A 91 -2.17 31.97 5.29
CA SER A 91 -1.05 32.73 4.70
C SER A 91 -0.96 32.52 3.19
N VAL A 92 -0.19 33.38 2.52
CA VAL A 92 0.10 33.21 1.08
C VAL A 92 0.77 31.86 0.82
N LEU A 93 1.68 31.45 1.71
CA LEU A 93 2.37 30.17 1.60
C LEU A 93 1.43 28.97 1.77
N GLU A 94 0.49 29.02 2.72
CA GLU A 94 -0.49 27.95 2.91
C GLU A 94 -1.41 27.78 1.69
N CYS A 95 -1.87 28.90 1.12
CA CYS A 95 -2.64 28.86 -0.12
C CYS A 95 -1.84 28.27 -1.29
N LEU A 96 -0.56 28.66 -1.44
CA LEU A 96 0.32 28.08 -2.46
C LEU A 96 0.52 26.57 -2.24
N LEU A 97 0.80 26.13 -1.01
CA LEU A 97 1.02 24.73 -0.69
C LEU A 97 -0.19 23.86 -1.00
N ILE A 98 -1.40 24.29 -0.62
CA ILE A 98 -2.63 23.54 -0.90
C ILE A 98 -2.90 23.48 -2.41
N ILE A 99 -2.76 24.60 -3.13
CA ILE A 99 -2.97 24.64 -4.59
C ILE A 99 -1.94 23.77 -5.30
N TYR A 100 -0.67 23.89 -4.95
CA TYR A 100 0.40 23.13 -5.59
C TYR A 100 0.24 21.64 -5.28
N ALA A 101 -0.09 21.27 -4.05
CA ALA A 101 -0.30 19.88 -3.65
C ALA A 101 -1.49 19.23 -4.40
N ALA A 102 -2.60 19.95 -4.57
CA ALA A 102 -3.76 19.43 -5.32
C ALA A 102 -3.41 19.07 -6.76
N TYR A 103 -2.49 19.81 -7.40
CA TYR A 103 -2.01 19.51 -8.74
C TYR A 103 -0.81 18.57 -8.76
N LEU A 104 -0.01 18.45 -7.68
CA LEU A 104 1.21 17.66 -7.70
C LEU A 104 1.05 16.24 -7.14
N HIS A 105 0.14 16.01 -6.18
CA HIS A 105 0.09 14.75 -5.42
C HIS A 105 -0.03 13.50 -6.32
N ASP A 106 -0.89 13.55 -7.34
CA ASP A 106 -1.08 12.47 -8.31
C ASP A 106 -0.17 12.54 -9.54
N MET A 107 0.63 13.60 -9.72
CA MET A 107 1.54 13.69 -10.87
C MET A 107 2.58 12.58 -10.89
N GLY A 108 2.82 11.95 -9.74
CA GLY A 108 3.59 10.72 -9.63
C GLY A 108 3.10 9.60 -10.55
N LEU A 109 1.83 9.62 -10.98
CA LEU A 109 1.21 8.67 -11.91
C LEU A 109 1.52 8.97 -13.39
N SER A 110 2.07 10.14 -13.71
CA SER A 110 2.45 10.52 -15.08
C SER A 110 3.83 9.97 -15.45
N PHE A 111 3.99 9.38 -16.64
CA PHE A 111 5.29 8.83 -17.10
C PHE A 111 5.54 9.11 -18.57
N THR A 112 6.77 9.45 -18.89
CA THR A 112 7.28 9.51 -20.26
C THR A 112 7.55 8.10 -20.80
N SER A 113 7.61 7.98 -22.14
CA SER A 113 7.99 6.73 -22.80
C SER A 113 9.40 6.27 -22.41
N VAL A 114 10.31 7.21 -22.11
CA VAL A 114 11.68 6.92 -21.66
C VAL A 114 11.67 6.34 -20.25
N GLU A 115 10.95 6.97 -19.31
CA GLU A 115 10.81 6.45 -17.94
C GLU A 115 10.15 5.07 -17.93
N ARG A 116 9.11 4.89 -18.75
CA ARG A 116 8.45 3.59 -18.95
C ARG A 116 9.45 2.50 -19.34
N SER A 117 10.27 2.73 -20.36
CA SER A 117 11.27 1.75 -20.82
C SER A 117 12.32 1.45 -19.74
N ARG A 118 12.72 2.48 -18.98
CA ARG A 118 13.65 2.33 -17.85
C ARG A 118 13.05 1.44 -16.75
N ILE A 119 11.79 1.67 -16.38
CA ILE A 119 11.09 0.89 -15.34
C ILE A 119 10.86 -0.54 -15.79
N LEU A 120 10.39 -0.77 -17.01
CA LEU A 120 10.18 -2.13 -17.54
C LEU A 120 11.46 -2.98 -17.57
N SER A 121 12.63 -2.34 -17.55
CA SER A 121 13.94 -2.99 -17.54
C SER A 121 14.59 -3.01 -16.16
N SER A 122 13.98 -2.43 -15.12
CA SER A 122 14.58 -2.37 -13.78
C SER A 122 14.43 -3.70 -13.05
N GLU A 123 15.43 -4.05 -12.23
CA GLU A 123 15.37 -5.24 -11.40
C GLU A 123 14.17 -5.19 -10.44
N ASP A 124 13.93 -4.04 -9.81
CA ASP A 124 12.79 -3.83 -8.89
C ASP A 124 11.43 -4.15 -9.54
N PHE A 125 11.23 -3.75 -10.80
CA PHE A 125 9.98 -4.04 -11.52
C PHE A 125 9.87 -5.54 -11.81
N LEU A 126 10.95 -6.16 -12.29
CA LEU A 126 10.98 -7.59 -12.57
C LEU A 126 10.78 -8.44 -11.31
N GLU A 127 11.29 -7.98 -10.16
CA GLU A 127 11.01 -8.57 -8.85
C GLU A 127 9.55 -8.38 -8.44
N SER A 128 8.99 -7.19 -8.64
CA SER A 128 7.60 -6.90 -8.28
C SER A 128 6.58 -7.80 -8.99
N LEU A 129 6.86 -8.19 -10.24
CA LEU A 129 6.02 -9.09 -11.03
C LEU A 129 5.79 -10.44 -10.33
N GLN A 130 6.72 -10.88 -9.49
CA GLN A 130 6.63 -12.15 -8.76
C GLN A 130 5.55 -12.12 -7.68
N ARG A 131 5.17 -10.92 -7.22
CA ARG A 131 4.04 -10.73 -6.30
C ARG A 131 2.69 -10.91 -6.99
N TRP A 132 2.65 -10.97 -8.33
CA TRP A 132 1.45 -11.17 -9.14
C TRP A 132 1.60 -12.40 -10.04
N PRO A 133 1.53 -13.62 -9.49
CA PRO A 133 1.75 -14.87 -10.23
C PRO A 133 0.84 -14.98 -11.46
N GLU A 134 -0.40 -14.50 -11.38
CA GLU A 134 -1.33 -14.50 -12.51
C GLU A 134 -0.83 -13.70 -13.72
N ILE A 135 -0.28 -12.50 -13.47
CA ILE A 135 0.28 -11.64 -14.52
C ILE A 135 1.59 -12.25 -15.05
N TRP A 136 2.44 -12.75 -14.16
CA TRP A 136 3.71 -13.39 -14.54
C TRP A 136 3.50 -14.62 -15.43
N ASP A 137 2.59 -15.50 -15.05
CA ASP A 137 2.29 -16.71 -15.81
C ASP A 137 1.64 -16.38 -17.16
N ALA A 138 0.75 -15.38 -17.19
CA ALA A 138 0.16 -14.88 -18.42
C ALA A 138 1.22 -14.29 -19.37
N LEU A 139 2.14 -13.48 -18.85
CA LEU A 139 3.26 -12.93 -19.63
C LEU A 139 4.16 -14.02 -20.19
N THR A 140 4.49 -15.03 -19.38
CA THR A 140 5.34 -16.15 -19.79
C THR A 140 4.67 -16.98 -20.89
N ARG A 141 3.38 -17.30 -20.74
CA ARG A 141 2.59 -17.98 -21.79
C ARG A 141 2.48 -17.17 -23.07
N ALA A 142 2.26 -15.86 -22.98
CA ALA A 142 2.15 -14.98 -24.14
C ALA A 142 3.50 -14.85 -24.88
N ARG A 143 4.61 -14.72 -24.15
CA ARG A 143 5.97 -14.73 -24.71
C ARG A 143 6.35 -16.06 -25.36
N GLY A 144 5.96 -17.19 -24.76
CA GLY A 144 6.20 -18.52 -25.32
C GLY A 144 5.50 -18.70 -26.68
N ARG A 145 4.28 -18.16 -26.83
CA ARG A 145 3.53 -18.19 -28.11
C ARG A 145 4.25 -17.43 -29.22
N LEU A 146 4.96 -16.34 -28.92
CA LEU A 146 5.69 -15.57 -29.95
C LEU A 146 6.76 -16.37 -30.68
N GLN A 147 7.36 -17.37 -30.03
CA GLN A 147 8.43 -18.18 -30.64
C GLN A 147 7.94 -19.03 -31.81
N PHE A 148 6.64 -19.36 -31.85
CA PHE A 148 6.05 -20.27 -32.83
C PHE A 148 4.85 -19.65 -33.59
N ALA A 149 4.61 -18.35 -33.40
CA ALA A 149 3.44 -17.66 -33.95
C ALA A 149 3.57 -17.35 -35.45
N SER A 150 2.48 -17.54 -36.20
CA SER A 150 2.30 -16.94 -37.53
C SER A 150 2.22 -15.40 -37.43
N GLU A 151 2.35 -14.70 -38.55
CA GLU A 151 2.33 -13.22 -38.59
C GLU A 151 1.06 -12.62 -37.96
N LYS A 152 -0.10 -13.28 -38.14
CA LYS A 152 -1.39 -12.87 -37.54
C LYS A 152 -1.46 -13.15 -36.04
N GLU A 153 -0.93 -14.29 -35.60
CA GLU A 153 -0.88 -14.66 -34.17
C GLU A 153 0.12 -13.82 -33.40
N ARG A 154 1.18 -13.37 -34.08
CA ARG A 154 2.22 -12.51 -33.53
C ARG A 154 1.66 -11.18 -33.07
N LEU A 155 0.86 -10.52 -33.91
CA LEU A 155 0.22 -9.24 -33.54
C LEU A 155 -0.69 -9.40 -32.31
N GLN A 156 -1.43 -10.49 -32.23
CA GLN A 156 -2.32 -10.76 -31.09
C GLN A 156 -1.51 -11.02 -29.80
N ALA A 157 -0.44 -11.81 -29.87
CA ALA A 157 0.44 -12.07 -28.75
C ALA A 157 1.20 -10.81 -28.30
N GLU A 158 1.69 -9.98 -29.22
CA GLU A 158 2.34 -8.69 -28.92
C GLU A 158 1.36 -7.72 -28.24
N THR A 159 0.11 -7.67 -28.69
CA THR A 159 -0.96 -6.86 -28.06
C THR A 159 -1.26 -7.33 -26.64
N GLU A 160 -1.37 -8.65 -26.44
CA GLU A 160 -1.62 -9.24 -25.12
C GLU A 160 -0.47 -8.98 -24.15
N ILE A 161 0.78 -9.13 -24.61
CA ILE A 161 1.98 -8.82 -23.82
C ILE A 161 1.97 -7.35 -23.42
N TYR A 162 1.69 -6.44 -24.36
CA TYR A 162 1.61 -5.01 -24.07
C TYR A 162 0.56 -4.72 -22.98
N GLN A 163 -0.64 -5.32 -23.10
CA GLN A 163 -1.71 -5.14 -22.12
C GLN A 163 -1.36 -5.68 -20.73
N LEU A 164 -0.71 -6.84 -20.65
CA LEU A 164 -0.23 -7.43 -19.40
C LEU A 164 0.89 -6.58 -18.77
N GLN A 165 1.79 -6.04 -19.60
CA GLN A 165 2.83 -5.12 -19.15
C GLN A 165 2.23 -3.82 -18.61
N GLU A 166 1.19 -3.26 -19.23
CA GLU A 166 0.49 -2.08 -18.69
C GLU A 166 -0.16 -2.37 -17.34
N ALA A 167 -0.80 -3.53 -17.19
CA ALA A 167 -1.43 -3.93 -15.93
C ALA A 167 -0.39 -4.07 -14.81
N ALA A 168 0.72 -4.77 -15.07
CA ALA A 168 1.84 -4.87 -14.15
C ALA A 168 2.45 -3.50 -13.81
N LEU A 169 2.66 -2.67 -14.82
CA LEU A 169 3.27 -1.36 -14.66
C LEU A 169 2.37 -0.46 -13.80
N SER A 170 1.05 -0.46 -14.04
CA SER A 170 0.08 0.25 -13.20
C SER A 170 0.17 -0.20 -11.74
N ALA A 171 0.14 -1.50 -11.49
CA ALA A 171 0.20 -2.05 -10.14
C ALA A 171 1.53 -1.73 -9.42
N TYR A 172 2.65 -1.73 -10.15
CA TYR A 172 3.96 -1.37 -9.61
C TYR A 172 4.01 0.10 -9.23
N LEU A 173 3.63 0.95 -10.18
CA LEU A 173 3.68 2.40 -10.04
C LEU A 173 2.72 2.93 -8.96
N ARG A 174 1.57 2.28 -8.73
CA ARG A 174 0.68 2.63 -7.61
C ARG A 174 1.41 2.64 -6.27
N SER A 175 2.33 1.72 -6.03
CA SER A 175 3.04 1.68 -4.75
C SER A 175 4.13 2.77 -4.62
N GLN A 176 4.60 3.33 -5.74
CA GLN A 176 5.79 4.19 -5.79
C GLN A 176 5.51 5.64 -6.20
N HIS A 177 4.29 5.95 -6.70
CA HIS A 177 3.96 7.26 -7.26
C HIS A 177 4.10 8.40 -6.23
N ALA A 178 3.80 8.11 -4.96
CA ALA A 178 3.86 9.07 -3.86
C ALA A 178 5.20 9.04 -3.10
N SER A 179 6.33 8.87 -3.80
CA SER A 179 7.66 8.84 -3.17
C SER A 179 8.36 10.21 -3.21
N PRO A 180 9.16 10.58 -2.20
CA PRO A 180 9.90 11.86 -2.20
C PRO A 180 10.79 12.03 -3.43
N GLY A 181 11.49 10.96 -3.84
CA GLY A 181 12.34 10.98 -5.03
C GLY A 181 11.54 11.32 -6.29
N ARG A 182 10.35 10.75 -6.45
CA ARG A 182 9.47 11.02 -7.59
C ARG A 182 9.06 12.48 -7.66
N TYR A 183 8.66 13.08 -6.53
CA TYR A 183 8.26 14.48 -6.51
C TYR A 183 9.42 15.43 -6.79
N ARG A 184 10.64 15.14 -6.33
CA ARG A 184 11.83 15.94 -6.68
C ARG A 184 12.10 15.93 -8.18
N GLU A 185 12.04 14.76 -8.83
CA GLU A 185 12.18 14.66 -10.29
C GLU A 185 11.13 15.51 -11.03
N LEU A 186 9.87 15.45 -10.57
CA LEU A 186 8.77 16.22 -11.16
C LEU A 186 8.93 17.73 -10.97
N ILE A 187 9.33 18.17 -9.77
CA ILE A 187 9.59 19.58 -9.46
C ILE A 187 10.71 20.14 -10.34
N GLU A 188 11.81 19.41 -10.51
CA GLU A 188 12.90 19.82 -11.41
C GLU A 188 12.43 19.94 -12.87
N ARG A 189 11.62 18.98 -13.32
CA ARG A 189 11.04 19.02 -14.67
C ARG A 189 10.13 20.25 -14.85
N LEU A 190 9.29 20.56 -13.86
CA LEU A 190 8.39 21.71 -13.93
C LEU A 190 9.17 23.03 -13.98
N LYS A 191 10.22 23.19 -13.15
CA LYS A 191 11.11 24.37 -13.19
C LYS A 191 11.80 24.54 -14.54
N SER A 192 12.28 23.43 -15.11
CA SER A 192 12.93 23.42 -16.43
C SER A 192 11.98 23.84 -17.54
N VAL A 193 10.77 23.26 -17.59
CA VAL A 193 9.77 23.56 -18.63
C VAL A 193 9.23 24.97 -18.50
N SER A 194 9.00 25.45 -17.28
CA SER A 194 8.53 26.82 -17.05
C SER A 194 9.62 27.88 -17.28
N SER A 195 10.89 27.47 -17.46
CA SER A 195 12.05 28.36 -17.47
C SER A 195 12.11 29.27 -16.22
N ARG A 196 11.64 28.76 -15.08
CA ARG A 196 11.60 29.47 -13.79
C ARG A 196 12.16 28.59 -12.69
N SER A 197 13.36 28.92 -12.23
CA SER A 197 13.98 28.25 -11.08
C SER A 197 13.32 28.61 -9.74
N ASP A 198 12.59 29.74 -9.67
CA ASP A 198 11.95 30.25 -8.47
C ASP A 198 10.50 29.78 -8.28
N LEU A 199 10.02 28.85 -9.10
CA LEU A 199 8.61 28.43 -9.15
C LEU A 199 8.07 27.92 -7.81
N PHE A 200 8.95 27.32 -7.01
CA PHE A 200 8.69 26.77 -5.68
C PHE A 200 9.39 27.56 -4.58
N GLN A 201 9.55 28.88 -4.78
CA GLN A 201 10.17 29.78 -3.81
C GLN A 201 9.23 30.92 -3.43
N ILE A 202 9.36 31.39 -2.19
CA ILE A 202 8.76 32.63 -1.71
C ILE A 202 9.86 33.49 -1.08
N ARG A 203 9.99 34.74 -1.56
CA ARG A 203 11.12 35.63 -1.22
C ARG A 203 12.50 34.94 -1.29
N ALA A 204 12.73 34.19 -2.38
CA ALA A 204 13.95 33.42 -2.66
C ALA A 204 14.24 32.24 -1.69
N VAL A 205 13.30 31.86 -0.84
CA VAL A 205 13.41 30.66 0.02
C VAL A 205 12.52 29.56 -0.54
N SER A 206 13.09 28.36 -0.73
CA SER A 206 12.37 27.19 -1.27
C SER A 206 11.35 26.63 -0.29
N PHE A 207 10.21 26.19 -0.81
CA PHE A 207 9.21 25.39 -0.10
C PHE A 207 9.00 23.99 -0.72
N GLU A 208 9.96 23.51 -1.52
CA GLU A 208 9.90 22.22 -2.23
C GLU A 208 9.75 21.03 -1.27
N GLU A 209 10.63 20.89 -0.28
CA GLU A 209 10.56 19.76 0.68
C GLU A 209 9.27 19.75 1.52
N PRO A 210 8.79 20.90 2.08
CA PRO A 210 7.47 20.97 2.69
C PRO A 210 6.33 20.52 1.77
N LEU A 211 6.35 20.94 0.50
CA LEU A 211 5.36 20.54 -0.49
C LEU A 211 5.43 19.04 -0.79
N ILE A 212 6.64 18.49 -0.88
CA ILE A 212 6.87 17.05 -1.06
C ILE A 212 6.28 16.27 0.13
N ASP A 213 6.56 16.69 1.37
CA ASP A 213 6.02 16.01 2.57
C ASP A 213 4.48 16.05 2.61
N ILE A 214 3.86 17.16 2.18
CA ILE A 214 2.41 17.27 2.01
C ILE A 214 1.92 16.29 0.94
N CYS A 215 2.55 16.24 -0.24
CA CYS A 215 2.15 15.33 -1.30
C CYS A 215 2.30 13.86 -0.87
N VAL A 216 3.44 13.47 -0.30
CA VAL A 216 3.69 12.10 0.20
C VAL A 216 2.65 11.70 1.25
N SER A 217 2.10 12.66 2.00
CA SER A 217 1.14 12.37 3.06
C SER A 217 -0.07 11.57 2.57
N HIS A 218 -0.58 11.76 1.34
CA HIS A 218 -1.81 11.08 0.89
C HIS A 218 -1.70 9.55 0.83
N ASN A 219 -0.47 9.01 0.81
CA ASN A 219 -0.21 7.56 0.82
C ASN A 219 0.23 7.02 2.21
N LEU A 220 0.18 7.84 3.25
CA LEU A 220 0.50 7.45 4.63
C LEU A 220 -0.77 7.23 5.46
N ALA A 221 -0.64 6.64 6.66
CA ALA A 221 -1.73 6.63 7.62
C ALA A 221 -1.94 8.04 8.24
N PRO A 222 -3.16 8.42 8.67
CA PRO A 222 -3.43 9.74 9.28
C PRO A 222 -2.52 10.07 10.47
N GLY A 223 -2.09 9.05 11.22
CA GLY A 223 -1.16 9.21 12.34
C GLY A 223 0.20 9.81 11.95
N ALA A 224 0.61 9.69 10.68
CA ALA A 224 1.84 10.31 10.17
C ALA A 224 1.82 11.85 10.29
N LEU A 225 0.63 12.46 10.30
CA LEU A 225 0.49 13.90 10.51
C LEU A 225 0.98 14.36 11.90
N ALA A 226 1.14 13.44 12.86
CA ALA A 226 1.69 13.70 14.19
C ALA A 226 3.13 13.19 14.36
N GLU A 227 3.78 12.72 13.29
CA GLU A 227 5.13 12.15 13.32
C GLU A 227 6.21 13.20 13.63
N VAL A 228 7.21 12.77 14.39
CA VAL A 228 8.39 13.57 14.76
C VAL A 228 9.62 12.84 14.21
N LYS A 229 10.42 13.51 13.36
CA LYS A 229 11.57 12.93 12.65
C LYS A 229 12.76 12.65 13.60
N GLU A 230 13.03 13.57 14.53
CA GLU A 230 14.10 13.49 15.54
C GLU A 230 13.63 14.05 16.90
N LEU A 231 14.48 14.09 17.93
CA LEU A 231 14.18 14.77 19.20
C LEU A 231 13.80 16.24 18.89
N TYR A 232 12.49 16.52 18.86
CA TYR A 232 11.83 17.83 18.70
C TYR A 232 11.59 18.37 17.27
N GLU A 233 11.89 17.63 16.18
CA GLU A 233 11.57 18.10 14.81
C GLU A 233 10.32 17.42 14.25
N GLU A 234 9.23 18.19 14.16
CA GLU A 234 7.96 17.71 13.61
C GLU A 234 8.05 17.57 12.09
N ARG A 235 7.63 16.42 11.54
CA ARG A 235 7.57 16.24 10.08
C ARG A 235 6.61 17.24 9.43
N TYR A 236 5.49 17.50 10.10
CA TYR A 236 4.46 18.43 9.67
C TYR A 236 4.37 19.60 10.65
N ALA A 237 5.39 20.47 10.63
CA ALA A 237 5.47 21.64 11.50
C ALA A 237 4.23 22.55 11.37
N ARG A 238 3.76 23.08 12.51
CA ARG A 238 2.54 23.91 12.59
C ARG A 238 2.79 25.41 12.44
N ASP A 239 4.04 25.82 12.52
CA ASP A 239 4.51 27.20 12.54
C ASP A 239 5.74 27.43 11.65
N LEU A 240 5.90 26.60 10.61
CA LEU A 240 7.03 26.67 9.69
C LEU A 240 7.14 28.07 9.07
N ALA A 241 8.31 28.70 9.20
CA ALA A 241 8.58 30.02 8.64
C ALA A 241 9.45 29.92 7.38
N ILE A 242 8.92 30.35 6.22
CA ILE A 242 9.65 30.37 4.94
C ILE A 242 9.42 31.72 4.28
N GLY A 243 10.51 32.42 3.92
CA GLY A 243 10.44 33.69 3.20
C GLY A 243 9.64 34.79 3.94
N GLY A 244 9.57 34.72 5.28
CA GLY A 244 8.79 35.65 6.11
C GLY A 244 7.27 35.40 6.11
N GLU A 245 6.81 34.27 5.57
CA GLU A 245 5.46 33.75 5.75
C GLU A 245 5.48 32.58 6.73
N GLN A 246 4.39 32.38 7.48
CA GLN A 246 4.20 31.18 8.30
C GLN A 246 3.26 30.19 7.63
N ALA A 247 3.51 28.89 7.79
CA ALA A 247 2.65 27.83 7.29
C ALA A 247 2.49 26.69 8.30
N ASN A 248 1.26 26.20 8.39
CA ASN A 248 0.94 24.97 9.09
C ASN A 248 0.88 23.81 8.08
N LEU A 249 1.99 23.05 8.00
CA LEU A 249 2.08 21.91 7.09
C LEU A 249 1.09 20.81 7.44
N GLN A 250 0.84 20.59 8.73
CA GLN A 250 -0.12 19.59 9.19
C GLN A 250 -1.53 19.90 8.68
N PHE A 251 -1.93 21.17 8.73
CA PHE A 251 -3.21 21.60 8.20
C PHE A 251 -3.27 21.43 6.68
N CYS A 252 -2.23 21.85 5.94
CA CYS A 252 -2.20 21.69 4.48
C CYS A 252 -2.28 20.22 4.05
N ALA A 253 -1.54 19.33 4.73
CA ALA A 253 -1.59 17.88 4.50
C ALA A 253 -2.95 17.28 4.86
N ALA A 254 -3.55 17.69 5.99
CA ALA A 254 -4.90 17.26 6.37
C ALA A 254 -5.94 17.66 5.32
N VAL A 255 -5.87 18.90 4.79
CA VAL A 255 -6.77 19.37 3.74
C VAL A 255 -6.62 18.51 2.48
N LEU A 256 -5.39 18.28 2.00
CA LEU A 256 -5.15 17.42 0.82
C LEU A 256 -5.76 16.02 0.99
N ARG A 257 -5.48 15.37 2.12
CA ARG A 257 -5.94 14.00 2.39
C ARG A 257 -7.46 13.90 2.43
N LEU A 258 -8.10 14.85 3.11
CA LEU A 258 -9.55 14.86 3.26
C LEU A 258 -10.25 15.18 1.95
N THR A 259 -9.72 16.12 1.16
CA THR A 259 -10.34 16.46 -0.13
C THR A 259 -10.13 15.37 -1.18
N ASP A 260 -8.97 14.71 -1.20
CA ASP A 260 -8.69 13.57 -2.07
C ASP A 260 -9.64 12.40 -1.79
N ILE A 261 -9.74 11.95 -0.54
CA ILE A 261 -10.60 10.80 -0.20
C ILE A 261 -12.10 11.11 -0.37
N MET A 262 -12.50 12.37 -0.24
CA MET A 262 -13.88 12.83 -0.42
C MET A 262 -14.26 13.01 -1.88
N ASP A 263 -13.33 12.99 -2.84
CA ASP A 263 -13.67 13.00 -4.27
C ASP A 263 -14.19 11.63 -4.73
N PHE A 264 -15.36 11.29 -4.18
CA PHE A 264 -16.01 10.00 -4.35
C PHE A 264 -17.32 10.12 -5.12
N ASP A 265 -17.24 10.51 -6.39
CA ASP A 265 -18.43 10.49 -7.25
C ASP A 265 -18.16 10.13 -8.72
N ARG A 266 -19.24 10.17 -9.49
CA ARG A 266 -19.30 9.83 -10.92
C ARG A 266 -18.53 10.77 -11.85
N GLU A 267 -18.19 11.99 -11.43
CA GLU A 267 -17.42 12.92 -12.26
C GLU A 267 -16.01 12.35 -12.53
N ARG A 268 -15.48 11.58 -11.57
CA ARG A 268 -14.22 10.83 -11.70
C ARG A 268 -14.29 9.68 -12.72
N THR A 269 -15.50 9.26 -13.13
CA THR A 269 -15.74 8.06 -13.95
C THR A 269 -16.87 8.24 -15.00
N PRO A 270 -16.68 9.09 -16.03
CA PRO A 270 -17.70 9.33 -17.05
C PRO A 270 -18.05 8.07 -17.86
N LYS A 271 -19.34 7.70 -17.92
CA LYS A 271 -19.83 6.50 -18.61
C LYS A 271 -19.32 6.36 -20.05
N ILE A 272 -19.28 7.46 -20.80
CA ILE A 272 -18.81 7.44 -22.19
C ILE A 272 -17.35 6.98 -22.30
N LEU A 273 -16.50 7.33 -21.33
CA LEU A 273 -15.10 6.87 -21.30
C LEU A 273 -15.02 5.40 -20.89
N PHE A 274 -15.83 4.97 -19.91
CA PHE A 274 -15.91 3.56 -19.51
C PHE A 274 -16.23 2.64 -20.70
N ASP A 275 -17.24 3.02 -21.50
CA ASP A 275 -17.66 2.29 -22.69
C ASP A 275 -16.59 2.36 -23.79
N SER A 276 -16.00 3.55 -24.01
CA SER A 276 -15.03 3.80 -25.10
C SER A 276 -13.66 3.17 -24.86
N LEU A 277 -13.24 3.08 -23.60
CA LEU A 277 -12.00 2.40 -23.19
C LEU A 277 -12.17 0.87 -23.14
N GLY A 278 -13.39 0.35 -23.29
CA GLY A 278 -13.67 -1.08 -23.29
C GLY A 278 -13.42 -1.76 -21.94
N ILE A 279 -13.48 -1.00 -20.83
CA ILE A 279 -13.15 -1.47 -19.48
C ILE A 279 -14.04 -2.66 -19.09
N ALA A 280 -15.33 -2.62 -19.47
CA ALA A 280 -16.29 -3.69 -19.19
C ALA A 280 -15.95 -5.04 -19.86
N SER A 281 -15.23 -5.01 -20.97
CA SER A 281 -14.96 -6.19 -21.82
C SER A 281 -13.53 -6.74 -21.65
N ARG A 282 -12.73 -6.16 -20.75
CA ARG A 282 -11.31 -6.52 -20.61
C ARG A 282 -11.15 -7.82 -19.81
N VAL A 283 -10.35 -8.74 -20.36
CA VAL A 283 -10.06 -10.06 -19.78
C VAL A 283 -8.56 -10.18 -19.56
N VAL A 284 -8.02 -9.33 -18.69
CA VAL A 284 -6.60 -9.34 -18.30
C VAL A 284 -6.56 -9.41 -16.77
N PRO A 285 -5.67 -10.21 -16.15
CA PRO A 285 -5.54 -10.24 -14.69
C PRO A 285 -5.35 -8.83 -14.12
N GLY A 286 -6.11 -8.48 -13.07
CA GLY A 286 -6.13 -7.14 -12.47
C GLY A 286 -7.13 -6.16 -13.08
N ALA A 287 -7.78 -6.48 -14.22
CA ALA A 287 -8.76 -5.60 -14.85
C ALA A 287 -10.04 -5.43 -14.00
N GLU A 288 -10.37 -6.43 -13.18
CA GLU A 288 -11.45 -6.41 -12.21
C GLU A 288 -11.34 -5.24 -11.23
N VAL A 289 -10.11 -4.81 -10.87
CA VAL A 289 -9.88 -3.65 -9.99
C VAL A 289 -10.40 -2.38 -10.64
N SER A 290 -10.07 -2.14 -11.92
CA SER A 290 -10.59 -1.00 -12.67
C SER A 290 -12.09 -1.08 -12.83
N ILE A 291 -12.65 -2.24 -13.23
CA ILE A 291 -14.10 -2.41 -13.38
C ILE A 291 -14.82 -2.07 -12.07
N TYR A 292 -14.32 -2.57 -10.95
CA TYR A 292 -14.87 -2.34 -9.62
C TYR A 292 -14.80 -0.87 -9.22
N GLU A 293 -13.64 -0.22 -9.37
CA GLU A 293 -13.46 1.20 -9.06
C GLU A 293 -14.38 2.09 -9.90
N TRP A 294 -14.48 1.85 -11.22
CA TRP A 294 -15.38 2.61 -12.09
C TRP A 294 -16.85 2.43 -11.69
N GLN A 295 -17.30 1.19 -11.53
CA GLN A 295 -18.70 0.90 -11.18
C GLN A 295 -19.08 1.48 -9.82
N LYS A 296 -18.17 1.45 -8.84
CA LYS A 296 -18.33 2.07 -7.52
C LYS A 296 -18.58 3.58 -7.64
N HIS A 297 -17.70 4.32 -8.32
CA HIS A 297 -17.83 5.78 -8.48
C HIS A 297 -19.06 6.17 -9.33
N MET A 298 -19.32 5.47 -10.45
CA MET A 298 -20.47 5.74 -11.33
C MET A 298 -21.82 5.61 -10.61
N SER A 299 -21.88 4.71 -9.62
CA SER A 299 -23.07 4.45 -8.81
C SER A 299 -23.40 5.62 -7.86
N VAL A 300 -22.40 6.42 -7.48
CA VAL A 300 -22.61 7.59 -6.60
C VAL A 300 -23.23 8.75 -7.39
N HIS A 301 -24.26 9.37 -6.82
CA HIS A 301 -25.02 10.46 -7.43
C HIS A 301 -24.66 11.81 -6.82
N SER A 302 -24.49 11.83 -5.50
CA SER A 302 -24.25 13.05 -4.73
C SER A 302 -23.66 12.73 -3.37
N ILE A 303 -22.86 13.65 -2.86
CA ILE A 303 -22.40 13.70 -1.48
C ILE A 303 -23.01 14.94 -0.84
N SER A 304 -23.68 14.78 0.30
CA SER A 304 -24.17 15.89 1.11
C SER A 304 -23.47 15.93 2.46
N ILE A 305 -23.07 17.13 2.87
CA ILE A 305 -22.50 17.37 4.18
C ILE A 305 -23.61 17.96 5.05
N GLU A 306 -24.13 17.15 5.97
CA GLU A 306 -25.17 17.55 6.92
C GLU A 306 -24.53 18.03 8.24
N GLN A 307 -25.34 18.28 9.27
CA GLN A 307 -24.84 18.77 10.56
C GLN A 307 -24.01 17.71 11.29
N ASP A 308 -24.50 16.46 11.30
CA ASP A 308 -23.91 15.37 12.10
C ASP A 308 -23.30 14.24 11.26
N GLU A 309 -23.59 14.20 9.96
CA GLU A 309 -23.10 13.15 9.05
C GLU A 309 -22.84 13.65 7.63
N ILE A 310 -21.99 12.91 6.91
CA ILE A 310 -21.86 12.98 5.46
C ILE A 310 -22.71 11.86 4.86
N VAL A 311 -23.61 12.18 3.94
CA VAL A 311 -24.46 11.18 3.28
C VAL A 311 -24.03 10.99 1.83
N VAL A 312 -23.57 9.79 1.53
CA VAL A 312 -23.20 9.37 0.16
C VAL A 312 -24.39 8.66 -0.46
N SER A 313 -25.05 9.30 -1.42
CA SER A 313 -26.24 8.76 -2.09
C SER A 313 -25.85 8.05 -3.39
N ALA A 314 -26.27 6.79 -3.53
CA ALA A 314 -25.92 5.96 -4.68
C ALA A 314 -27.05 5.01 -5.09
N GLU A 315 -27.01 4.54 -6.33
CA GLU A 315 -27.85 3.44 -6.84
C GLU A 315 -26.95 2.35 -7.39
N SER A 316 -27.17 1.10 -6.97
CA SER A 316 -26.37 -0.04 -7.41
C SER A 316 -27.27 -1.15 -7.94
N ARG A 317 -26.79 -1.83 -9.00
CA ARG A 317 -27.40 -3.02 -9.60
C ARG A 317 -26.68 -4.32 -9.25
N HIS A 318 -25.65 -4.26 -8.40
CA HIS A 318 -24.86 -5.42 -8.02
C HIS A 318 -24.44 -5.36 -6.53
N PRO A 319 -24.66 -6.42 -5.74
CA PRO A 319 -24.41 -6.40 -4.29
C PRO A 319 -22.94 -6.15 -3.92
N VAL A 320 -22.00 -6.64 -4.73
CA VAL A 320 -20.56 -6.39 -4.54
C VAL A 320 -20.23 -4.90 -4.66
N ILE A 321 -20.91 -4.16 -5.54
CA ILE A 321 -20.72 -2.70 -5.68
C ILE A 321 -21.38 -1.94 -4.52
N GLU A 322 -22.52 -2.40 -4.01
CA GLU A 322 -23.10 -1.80 -2.80
C GLU A 322 -22.20 -2.01 -1.58
N LYS A 323 -21.63 -3.21 -1.41
CA LYS A 323 -20.61 -3.49 -0.39
C LYS A 323 -19.40 -2.55 -0.58
N ALA A 324 -18.90 -2.39 -1.80
CA ALA A 324 -17.81 -1.48 -2.14
C ALA A 324 -18.03 -0.05 -1.65
N ILE A 325 -19.21 0.50 -1.93
CA ILE A 325 -19.58 1.86 -1.55
C ILE A 325 -19.65 1.97 -0.02
N LYS A 326 -20.25 0.99 0.65
CA LYS A 326 -20.36 0.94 2.11
C LYS A 326 -18.99 0.85 2.78
N ASP A 327 -18.13 -0.05 2.32
CA ASP A 327 -16.77 -0.22 2.84
C ASP A 327 -15.95 1.04 2.58
N PHE A 328 -16.08 1.66 1.41
CA PHE A 328 -15.38 2.92 1.12
C PHE A 328 -15.87 4.07 2.01
N CYS A 329 -17.18 4.17 2.30
CA CYS A 329 -17.69 5.14 3.28
C CYS A 329 -17.09 4.94 4.68
N GLN A 330 -16.86 3.68 5.10
CA GLN A 330 -16.16 3.40 6.37
C GLN A 330 -14.70 3.85 6.34
N ILE A 331 -14.02 3.75 5.19
CA ILE A 331 -12.65 4.27 5.01
C ILE A 331 -12.66 5.80 5.12
N ILE A 332 -13.57 6.49 4.41
CA ILE A 332 -13.73 7.96 4.51
C ILE A 332 -14.00 8.36 5.96
N GLU A 333 -14.92 7.69 6.64
CA GLU A 333 -15.23 7.94 8.05
C GLU A 333 -14.01 7.82 8.96
N ARG A 334 -13.20 6.76 8.78
CA ARG A 334 -11.96 6.56 9.54
C ARG A 334 -10.95 7.65 9.25
N GLU A 335 -10.74 7.99 7.98
CA GLU A 335 -9.81 9.03 7.55
C GLU A 335 -10.17 10.39 8.16
N ILE A 336 -11.46 10.77 8.11
CA ILE A 336 -11.98 11.99 8.74
C ILE A 336 -11.75 11.95 10.25
N ARG A 337 -12.19 10.88 10.92
CA ARG A 337 -12.10 10.75 12.38
C ARG A 337 -10.66 10.86 12.86
N ASP A 338 -9.74 10.13 12.23
CA ASP A 338 -8.35 10.06 12.65
C ASP A 338 -7.63 11.37 12.33
N THR A 339 -7.84 11.95 11.15
CA THR A 339 -7.25 13.24 10.76
C THR A 339 -7.74 14.38 11.67
N LEU A 340 -9.05 14.51 11.88
CA LEU A 340 -9.59 15.49 12.82
C LEU A 340 -9.14 15.22 14.26
N GLY A 341 -8.98 13.95 14.63
CA GLY A 341 -8.42 13.54 15.91
C GLY A 341 -6.99 14.04 16.11
N VAL A 342 -6.15 13.99 15.08
CA VAL A 342 -4.80 14.57 15.10
C VAL A 342 -4.85 16.09 15.24
N LEU A 343 -5.67 16.78 14.44
CA LEU A 343 -5.78 18.25 14.48
C LEU A 343 -6.27 18.77 15.85
N ARG A 344 -7.20 18.05 16.50
CA ARG A 344 -7.73 18.41 17.83
C ARG A 344 -6.71 18.30 18.96
N ARG A 345 -5.61 17.56 18.78
CA ARG A 345 -4.53 17.44 19.77
C ARG A 345 -3.56 18.63 19.76
N ASN A 346 -3.70 19.54 18.79
CA ASN A 346 -2.90 20.75 18.73
C ASN A 346 -3.20 21.69 19.91
N SER A 347 -2.31 22.66 20.14
CA SER A 347 -2.53 23.71 21.12
C SER A 347 -3.84 24.46 20.85
N PRO A 348 -4.53 25.00 21.87
CA PRO A 348 -5.79 25.73 21.70
C PRO A 348 -5.71 26.84 20.64
N GLN A 349 -4.57 27.52 20.53
CA GLN A 349 -4.33 28.59 19.56
C GLN A 349 -4.31 28.05 18.13
N VAL A 350 -3.60 26.95 17.88
CA VAL A 350 -3.52 26.32 16.55
C VAL A 350 -4.87 25.72 16.17
N ALA A 351 -5.51 24.99 17.09
CA ALA A 351 -6.82 24.37 16.85
C ALA A 351 -7.94 25.39 16.58
N ALA A 352 -7.88 26.59 17.19
CA ALA A 352 -8.85 27.65 16.94
C ALA A 352 -8.63 28.36 15.59
N LYS A 353 -7.39 28.46 15.11
CA LYS A 353 -7.07 29.06 13.80
C LYS A 353 -7.39 28.11 12.65
N TYR A 354 -6.95 26.86 12.75
CA TYR A 354 -6.98 25.86 11.69
C TYR A 354 -8.14 24.88 11.87
N VAL A 355 -9.36 25.37 11.58
CA VAL A 355 -10.58 24.59 11.71
C VAL A 355 -10.92 23.90 10.39
N ILE A 356 -11.27 22.62 10.46
CA ILE A 356 -11.94 21.88 9.39
C ILE A 356 -13.34 21.53 9.89
N ASP A 357 -14.35 21.96 9.13
CA ASP A 357 -15.75 21.78 9.45
C ASP A 357 -16.30 20.58 8.68
N LEU A 358 -16.16 19.40 9.29
CA LEU A 358 -16.65 18.14 8.75
C LEU A 358 -17.24 17.28 9.88
N PRO A 359 -18.43 16.69 9.67
CA PRO A 359 -18.94 15.68 10.58
C PRO A 359 -18.10 14.41 10.47
N ALA A 360 -17.95 13.70 11.59
CA ALA A 360 -17.10 12.51 11.66
C ALA A 360 -17.81 11.21 11.22
N SER A 361 -19.14 11.24 11.02
CA SER A 361 -19.93 10.09 10.61
C SER A 361 -20.15 10.11 9.10
N VAL A 362 -20.03 8.97 8.42
CA VAL A 362 -20.28 8.86 6.98
C VAL A 362 -21.26 7.72 6.71
N ARG A 363 -22.42 8.05 6.15
CA ARG A 363 -23.48 7.08 5.86
C ARG A 363 -23.63 6.84 4.37
N ALA A 364 -23.49 5.58 3.97
CA ALA A 364 -23.82 5.12 2.63
C ALA A 364 -25.34 4.93 2.50
N LYS A 365 -26.00 5.77 1.71
CA LYS A 365 -27.41 5.64 1.32
C LYS A 365 -27.50 5.03 -0.07
N VAL A 366 -27.39 3.70 -0.14
CA VAL A 366 -27.42 2.95 -1.40
C VAL A 366 -28.81 2.38 -1.67
N ARG A 367 -29.36 2.65 -2.86
CA ARG A 367 -30.57 2.00 -3.37
C ARG A 367 -30.19 0.75 -4.16
N ALA A 368 -30.57 -0.42 -3.65
CA ALA A 368 -30.43 -1.69 -4.37
C ALA A 368 -31.49 -1.82 -5.47
N VAL A 369 -31.05 -2.15 -6.69
CA VAL A 369 -31.92 -2.37 -7.85
C VAL A 369 -31.79 -3.81 -8.32
N GLY A 370 -32.88 -4.59 -8.16
CA GLY A 370 -32.93 -5.98 -8.63
C GLY A 370 -32.30 -7.01 -7.68
N TYR A 371 -31.93 -6.62 -6.46
CA TYR A 371 -31.44 -7.53 -5.42
C TYR A 371 -31.81 -7.03 -4.02
N LEU A 372 -31.71 -7.92 -3.04
CA LEU A 372 -31.78 -7.60 -1.61
C LEU A 372 -30.37 -7.65 -1.03
N PHE A 373 -29.87 -6.53 -0.54
CA PHE A 373 -28.55 -6.51 0.11
C PHE A 373 -28.63 -7.15 1.50
N LYS A 374 -27.84 -8.20 1.70
CA LYS A 374 -27.51 -8.76 3.02
C LYS A 374 -26.04 -9.10 3.04
N GLU A 375 -25.33 -8.58 4.03
CA GLU A 375 -23.92 -8.88 4.23
C GLU A 375 -23.80 -10.24 4.92
N MET A 376 -23.61 -11.28 4.12
CA MET A 376 -23.40 -12.65 4.57
C MET A 376 -22.16 -13.19 3.85
N SER A 377 -21.20 -13.67 4.62
CA SER A 377 -19.95 -14.27 4.13
C SER A 377 -19.84 -15.71 4.60
N LEU A 378 -19.09 -16.52 3.85
CA LEU A 378 -18.69 -17.84 4.31
C LEU A 378 -17.52 -17.65 5.29
N GLU A 379 -17.75 -17.98 6.56
CA GLU A 379 -16.73 -17.91 7.59
C GLU A 379 -16.20 -19.30 7.89
N LEU A 380 -14.87 -19.40 8.00
CA LEU A 380 -14.21 -20.63 8.38
C LEU A 380 -14.18 -20.74 9.91
N ASN A 381 -14.73 -21.83 10.43
CA ASN A 381 -14.61 -22.13 11.85
C ASN A 381 -13.17 -22.59 12.14
N GLN A 382 -12.34 -21.67 12.64
CA GLN A 382 -10.95 -21.93 12.94
C GLN A 382 -10.76 -23.12 13.88
N ALA A 383 -11.60 -23.26 14.91
CA ALA A 383 -11.52 -24.39 15.85
C ALA A 383 -11.83 -25.73 15.16
N ALA A 384 -12.83 -25.77 14.28
CA ALA A 384 -13.16 -26.97 13.51
C ALA A 384 -12.05 -27.34 12.52
N ILE A 385 -11.45 -26.36 11.85
CA ILE A 385 -10.33 -26.59 10.92
C ILE A 385 -9.08 -27.07 11.67
N SER A 386 -8.74 -26.44 12.79
CA SER A 386 -7.65 -26.89 13.63
C SER A 386 -7.89 -28.33 14.11
N SER A 387 -9.12 -28.67 14.52
CA SER A 387 -9.47 -30.04 14.91
C SER A 387 -9.44 -31.03 13.74
N LEU A 388 -9.75 -30.61 12.51
CA LEU A 388 -9.70 -31.47 11.33
C LEU A 388 -8.25 -31.74 10.90
N LEU A 389 -7.39 -30.72 11.02
CA LEU A 389 -5.95 -30.84 10.76
C LEU A 389 -5.23 -31.66 11.85
N MET A 390 -5.53 -31.41 13.12
CA MET A 390 -4.85 -32.02 14.28
C MET A 390 -5.50 -33.31 14.79
N GLY A 391 -6.73 -33.61 14.34
CA GLY A 391 -7.45 -34.82 14.67
C GLY A 391 -7.23 -35.94 13.66
N GLU A 392 -8.13 -36.92 13.63
CA GLU A 392 -8.02 -38.15 12.84
C GLU A 392 -8.06 -37.97 11.31
N GLY A 393 -8.23 -36.74 10.80
CA GLY A 393 -8.54 -36.46 9.39
C GLY A 393 -7.35 -36.30 8.43
N LEU A 394 -6.24 -35.71 8.89
CA LEU A 394 -5.07 -35.41 8.02
C LEU A 394 -3.74 -35.96 8.57
N TYR A 395 -3.57 -35.96 9.89
CA TYR A 395 -2.38 -36.49 10.54
C TYR A 395 -2.77 -37.54 11.58
N SER A 396 -2.93 -38.77 11.13
CA SER A 396 -3.34 -39.89 11.98
C SER A 396 -2.26 -40.36 12.97
N HIS A 397 -1.01 -39.89 12.85
CA HIS A 397 0.11 -40.36 13.67
C HIS A 397 0.98 -39.21 14.22
N PRO A 398 1.19 -39.12 15.56
CA PRO A 398 2.07 -38.14 16.20
C PRO A 398 3.49 -38.04 15.63
N ALA A 399 4.04 -39.15 15.09
CA ALA A 399 5.36 -39.19 14.48
C ALA A 399 5.49 -38.32 13.22
N VAL A 400 4.36 -37.94 12.60
CA VAL A 400 4.37 -37.01 11.47
C VAL A 400 4.92 -35.65 11.88
N ALA A 401 4.66 -35.17 13.10
CA ALA A 401 5.23 -33.91 13.59
C ALA A 401 6.76 -33.88 13.53
N ILE A 402 7.39 -34.97 13.98
CA ILE A 402 8.85 -35.12 13.97
C ILE A 402 9.35 -35.26 12.53
N ARG A 403 8.64 -36.01 11.68
CA ARG A 403 8.95 -36.15 10.26
C ARG A 403 8.99 -34.79 9.55
N GLU A 404 7.96 -33.96 9.75
CA GLU A 404 7.88 -32.64 9.11
C GLU A 404 9.00 -31.70 9.59
N LEU A 405 9.36 -31.73 10.89
CA LEU A 405 10.50 -30.96 11.40
C LEU A 405 11.83 -31.40 10.76
N ILE A 406 12.04 -32.72 10.64
CA ILE A 406 13.25 -33.26 9.99
C ILE A 406 13.25 -32.95 8.49
N GLN A 407 12.11 -33.01 7.81
CA GLN A 407 11.99 -32.65 6.39
C GLN A 407 12.33 -31.17 6.15
N ASN A 408 11.82 -30.28 6.99
CA ASN A 408 12.17 -28.85 6.93
C ASN A 408 13.68 -28.62 7.17
N ALA A 409 14.28 -29.32 8.13
CA ALA A 409 15.71 -29.26 8.38
C ALA A 409 16.54 -29.78 7.18
N LEU A 410 16.09 -30.87 6.55
CA LEU A 410 16.72 -31.42 5.34
C LEU A 410 16.66 -30.43 4.18
N ASP A 411 15.49 -29.83 3.91
CA ASP A 411 15.32 -28.84 2.86
C ASP A 411 16.20 -27.60 3.12
N ALA A 412 16.30 -27.14 4.37
CA ALA A 412 17.15 -26.01 4.74
C ALA A 412 18.64 -26.29 4.54
N CYS A 413 19.09 -27.51 4.88
CA CYS A 413 20.45 -27.96 4.65
C CYS A 413 20.76 -28.11 3.15
N ALA A 414 19.85 -28.71 2.39
CA ALA A 414 19.98 -28.87 0.94
C ALA A 414 20.00 -27.52 0.22
N ALA A 415 19.12 -26.59 0.61
CA ALA A 415 19.10 -25.22 0.09
C ALA A 415 20.42 -24.51 0.33
N ARG A 416 21.00 -24.63 1.54
CA ARG A 416 22.32 -24.07 1.82
C ARG A 416 23.41 -24.73 0.99
N LEU A 417 23.37 -26.05 0.78
CA LEU A 417 24.39 -26.76 0.00
C LEU A 417 24.50 -26.22 -1.44
N GLU A 418 23.38 -25.87 -2.06
CA GLU A 418 23.34 -25.28 -3.41
C GLU A 418 23.92 -23.85 -3.45
N LEU A 419 23.90 -23.12 -2.33
CA LEU A 419 24.35 -21.72 -2.23
C LEU A 419 25.74 -21.56 -1.63
N GLU A 420 26.21 -22.58 -0.91
CA GLU A 420 27.43 -22.49 -0.11
C GLU A 420 28.69 -22.50 -0.98
N THR A 421 29.56 -21.53 -0.70
CA THR A 421 30.82 -21.36 -1.41
C THR A 421 31.96 -22.05 -0.68
N ASP A 422 31.87 -22.16 0.65
CA ASP A 422 32.83 -22.90 1.46
C ASP A 422 32.70 -24.40 1.22
N SER A 423 33.74 -25.00 0.62
CA SER A 423 33.81 -26.44 0.37
C SER A 423 33.86 -27.29 1.64
N ASN A 424 34.07 -26.69 2.82
CA ASN A 424 34.13 -27.40 4.09
C ASN A 424 32.77 -27.50 4.81
N TYR A 425 31.73 -26.85 4.29
CA TYR A 425 30.40 -26.98 4.87
C TYR A 425 29.90 -28.42 4.76
N GLN A 426 29.52 -28.99 5.90
CA GLN A 426 28.87 -30.29 5.98
C GLN A 426 27.48 -30.09 6.58
N PRO A 427 26.41 -30.44 5.83
CA PRO A 427 25.06 -30.49 6.37
C PRO A 427 24.99 -31.32 7.64
N HIS A 428 24.40 -30.75 8.69
CA HIS A 428 24.24 -31.40 9.98
C HIS A 428 22.86 -31.12 10.55
N ILE A 429 22.17 -32.20 10.90
CA ILE A 429 20.89 -32.15 11.59
C ILE A 429 21.02 -33.01 12.83
N SER A 430 20.69 -32.44 13.99
CA SER A 430 20.68 -33.12 15.27
C SER A 430 19.25 -33.14 15.82
N VAL A 431 18.80 -34.32 16.24
CA VAL A 431 17.53 -34.50 16.96
C VAL A 431 17.84 -34.93 18.38
N ALA A 432 17.34 -34.18 19.36
CA ALA A 432 17.59 -34.43 20.77
C ALA A 432 16.30 -34.41 21.58
N LEU A 433 16.26 -35.20 22.64
CA LEU A 433 15.27 -35.09 23.70
C LEU A 433 15.91 -34.36 24.88
N ALA A 434 15.34 -33.22 25.26
CA ALA A 434 15.77 -32.43 26.41
C ALA A 434 14.72 -32.48 27.51
N THR A 435 15.14 -32.34 28.75
CA THR A 435 14.24 -32.19 29.91
C THR A 435 14.62 -30.91 30.64
N ASP A 436 13.63 -30.04 30.89
CA ASP A 436 13.88 -28.77 31.55
C ASP A 436 13.88 -28.89 33.08
N ALA A 437 14.22 -27.79 33.77
CA ALA A 437 14.28 -27.75 35.24
C ALA A 437 12.93 -28.05 35.91
N ALA A 438 11.82 -27.87 35.21
CA ALA A 438 10.46 -28.19 35.66
C ALA A 438 10.05 -29.63 35.30
N LYS A 439 10.99 -30.47 34.85
CA LYS A 439 10.80 -31.87 34.41
C LYS A 439 9.88 -32.02 33.19
N ARG A 440 9.74 -30.98 32.37
CA ARG A 440 8.97 -31.05 31.12
C ARG A 440 9.86 -31.53 29.99
N HIS A 441 9.31 -32.33 29.09
CA HIS A 441 10.06 -32.93 27.98
C HIS A 441 9.97 -32.06 26.72
N TRP A 442 11.10 -31.94 26.04
CA TRP A 442 11.27 -31.13 24.84
C TRP A 442 11.92 -31.97 23.75
N ILE A 443 11.37 -31.92 22.53
CA ILE A 443 12.05 -32.43 21.34
C ILE A 443 12.71 -31.24 20.65
N GLU A 444 13.99 -31.37 20.37
CA GLU A 444 14.79 -30.36 19.68
C GLU A 444 15.26 -30.92 18.35
N VAL A 445 15.00 -30.18 17.26
CA VAL A 445 15.56 -30.43 15.94
C VAL A 445 16.40 -29.21 15.57
N ASN A 446 17.70 -29.39 15.45
CA ASN A 446 18.64 -28.33 15.09
C ASN A 446 19.31 -28.67 13.76
N ASP A 447 19.31 -27.71 12.85
CA ASP A 447 20.01 -27.76 11.57
C ASP A 447 21.02 -26.62 11.45
N ASN A 448 22.07 -26.85 10.65
CA ASN A 448 23.00 -25.80 10.22
C ASN A 448 22.68 -25.30 8.80
N GLY A 449 21.41 -25.34 8.39
CA GLY A 449 20.96 -24.98 7.05
C GLY A 449 20.96 -23.48 6.77
N ILE A 450 20.16 -23.06 5.79
CA ILE A 450 20.13 -21.67 5.27
C ILE A 450 19.64 -20.65 6.32
N GLY A 451 18.82 -21.09 7.28
CA GLY A 451 18.18 -20.24 8.29
C GLY A 451 17.13 -19.28 7.70
N MET A 452 16.58 -18.40 8.53
CA MET A 452 15.52 -17.47 8.13
C MET A 452 15.87 -16.02 8.49
N ASP A 453 15.51 -15.09 7.60
CA ASP A 453 15.47 -13.66 7.87
C ASP A 453 14.05 -13.24 8.34
N GLU A 454 13.85 -11.96 8.63
CA GLU A 454 12.52 -11.45 9.05
C GLU A 454 11.44 -11.64 7.99
N HIS A 455 11.80 -11.49 6.72
CA HIS A 455 10.86 -11.64 5.62
C HIS A 455 10.38 -13.11 5.49
N VAL A 456 11.31 -14.07 5.56
CA VAL A 456 11.01 -15.50 5.54
C VAL A 456 10.14 -15.89 6.74
N LEU A 457 10.46 -15.36 7.93
CA LEU A 457 9.68 -15.62 9.14
C LEU A 457 8.22 -15.12 9.00
N THR A 458 8.04 -13.89 8.53
CA THR A 458 6.74 -13.22 8.50
C THR A 458 5.86 -13.65 7.32
N GLU A 459 6.45 -13.90 6.15
CA GLU A 459 5.70 -14.17 4.91
C GLU A 459 5.53 -15.66 4.60
N TYR A 460 6.37 -16.53 5.18
CA TYR A 460 6.37 -17.96 4.88
C TYR A 460 6.25 -18.83 6.14
N PHE A 461 7.11 -18.64 7.15
CA PHE A 461 7.12 -19.53 8.32
C PHE A 461 5.87 -19.41 9.18
N LEU A 462 5.41 -18.18 9.46
CA LEU A 462 4.22 -17.91 10.27
C LEU A 462 2.91 -17.90 9.47
N LYS A 463 2.98 -17.90 8.13
CA LYS A 463 1.79 -17.93 7.25
C LYS A 463 1.58 -19.33 6.69
N LEU A 464 0.56 -20.01 7.20
CA LEU A 464 0.20 -21.37 6.79
C LEU A 464 -0.13 -21.43 5.30
N GLY A 465 0.42 -22.44 4.61
CA GLY A 465 0.16 -22.69 3.18
C GLY A 465 1.19 -22.10 2.21
N ASN A 466 2.18 -21.35 2.72
CA ASN A 466 3.26 -20.80 1.90
C ASN A 466 4.56 -21.60 2.07
N SER A 467 5.28 -21.85 0.98
CA SER A 467 6.62 -22.46 1.01
C SER A 467 7.66 -21.51 0.42
N TYR A 468 8.72 -21.21 1.17
CA TYR A 468 9.79 -20.32 0.72
C TYR A 468 10.53 -20.89 -0.50
N TYR A 469 10.73 -22.21 -0.55
CA TYR A 469 11.52 -22.83 -1.61
C TYR A 469 10.84 -22.83 -2.99
N GLU A 470 9.51 -22.67 -3.04
CA GLU A 470 8.79 -22.54 -4.31
C GLU A 470 8.78 -21.09 -4.84
N CYS A 471 9.16 -20.12 -4.01
CA CYS A 471 9.17 -18.71 -4.35
C CYS A 471 10.28 -18.35 -5.35
N HIS A 472 10.03 -17.33 -6.17
CA HIS A 472 10.98 -16.92 -7.20
C HIS A 472 12.23 -16.24 -6.61
N GLU A 473 12.16 -15.62 -5.44
CA GLU A 473 13.32 -15.07 -4.73
C GLU A 473 14.38 -16.16 -4.48
N PHE A 474 13.96 -17.29 -3.92
CA PHE A 474 14.84 -18.42 -3.67
C PHE A 474 15.37 -19.03 -4.98
N LYS A 475 14.53 -19.18 -6.01
CA LYS A 475 14.96 -19.65 -7.34
C LYS A 475 16.00 -18.73 -7.98
N ARG A 476 15.88 -17.40 -7.79
CA ARG A 476 16.88 -16.43 -8.26
C ARG A 476 18.18 -16.57 -7.48
N LEU A 477 18.11 -16.66 -6.16
CA LEU A 477 19.27 -16.88 -5.29
C LEU A 477 20.04 -18.14 -5.72
N LEU A 478 19.33 -19.23 -6.02
CA LEU A 478 19.92 -20.43 -6.61
C LEU A 478 20.55 -20.18 -7.98
N SER A 479 19.85 -19.51 -8.90
CA SER A 479 20.37 -19.24 -10.26
C SER A 479 21.64 -18.38 -10.28
N GLN A 480 21.87 -17.57 -9.25
CA GLN A 480 23.07 -16.76 -9.08
C GLN A 480 24.24 -17.54 -8.47
N SER A 481 23.98 -18.71 -7.89
CA SER A 481 25.03 -19.58 -7.35
C SER A 481 25.77 -20.30 -8.48
N PRO A 482 27.11 -20.20 -8.55
CA PRO A 482 27.92 -20.90 -9.55
C PRO A 482 27.86 -22.44 -9.43
N ARG A 483 27.41 -22.96 -8.28
CA ARG A 483 27.35 -24.39 -7.96
C ARG A 483 25.94 -24.98 -8.03
N ALA A 484 24.90 -24.15 -8.12
CA ALA A 484 23.55 -24.66 -8.07
C ALA A 484 23.22 -25.56 -9.27
N SER A 485 22.69 -26.73 -8.99
CA SER A 485 22.03 -27.58 -9.98
C SER A 485 20.76 -26.88 -10.50
N LYS A 486 20.38 -27.15 -11.75
CA LYS A 486 19.25 -26.44 -12.41
C LYS A 486 17.87 -26.72 -11.79
N GLU A 487 17.75 -27.61 -10.81
CA GLU A 487 16.46 -28.02 -10.26
C GLU A 487 16.56 -28.45 -8.78
N PHE A 488 16.51 -27.48 -7.86
CA PHE A 488 16.27 -27.76 -6.44
C PHE A 488 14.79 -28.14 -6.23
N ILE A 489 14.54 -29.31 -5.67
CA ILE A 489 13.19 -29.82 -5.40
C ILE A 489 13.02 -30.00 -3.88
N PRO A 490 12.27 -29.12 -3.18
CA PRO A 490 12.01 -29.27 -1.76
C PRO A 490 11.07 -30.46 -1.49
N ILE A 491 11.30 -31.14 -0.36
CA ILE A 491 10.41 -32.17 0.16
C ILE A 491 9.13 -31.51 0.72
N SER A 492 9.29 -30.37 1.39
CA SER A 492 8.23 -29.65 2.11
C SER A 492 7.54 -28.61 1.22
N ARG A 493 6.47 -29.03 0.54
CA ARG A 493 5.80 -28.21 -0.49
C ARG A 493 4.57 -27.46 -0.01
N PHE A 494 3.86 -27.98 0.99
CA PHE A 494 2.52 -27.50 1.34
C PHE A 494 2.49 -26.39 2.40
N GLY A 495 3.61 -26.09 3.07
CA GLY A 495 3.67 -24.99 4.05
C GLY A 495 2.80 -25.19 5.31
N VAL A 496 2.49 -26.44 5.67
CA VAL A 496 1.67 -26.80 6.86
C VAL A 496 2.45 -27.54 7.95
N GLY A 497 3.72 -27.87 7.69
CA GLY A 497 4.55 -28.68 8.59
C GLY A 497 4.67 -28.11 10.01
N LEU A 498 4.65 -26.78 10.17
CA LEU A 498 4.69 -26.16 11.49
C LEU A 498 3.45 -26.50 12.35
N VAL A 499 2.26 -26.57 11.75
CA VAL A 499 1.00 -26.89 12.45
C VAL A 499 1.04 -28.30 13.02
N SER A 500 1.70 -29.21 12.30
CA SER A 500 1.84 -30.61 12.72
C SER A 500 2.52 -30.74 14.10
N THR A 501 3.40 -29.80 14.48
CA THR A 501 4.10 -29.81 15.77
C THR A 501 3.15 -29.65 16.96
N PHE A 502 2.07 -28.88 16.81
CA PHE A 502 1.05 -28.70 17.84
C PHE A 502 0.17 -29.93 18.07
N MET A 503 0.35 -31.02 17.29
CA MET A 503 -0.26 -32.31 17.63
C MET A 503 0.38 -32.95 18.86
N ILE A 504 1.68 -32.74 19.05
CA ILE A 504 2.46 -33.37 20.13
C ILE A 504 2.86 -32.37 21.20
N ALA A 505 2.87 -31.07 20.90
CA ALA A 505 3.43 -30.05 21.74
C ALA A 505 2.46 -28.91 22.05
N ASP A 506 2.56 -28.38 23.27
CA ASP A 506 1.82 -27.18 23.67
C ASP A 506 2.59 -25.91 23.32
N VAL A 507 3.92 -25.95 23.37
CA VAL A 507 4.79 -24.78 23.13
C VAL A 507 5.80 -25.10 22.03
N LEU A 508 6.00 -24.12 21.16
CA LEU A 508 7.00 -24.12 20.11
C LEU A 508 7.97 -22.96 20.35
N GLU A 509 9.27 -23.26 20.35
CA GLU A 509 10.36 -22.29 20.33
C GLU A 509 11.19 -22.48 19.05
N VAL A 510 11.59 -21.39 18.43
CA VAL A 510 12.40 -21.39 17.22
C VAL A 510 13.51 -20.38 17.38
N GLU A 511 14.76 -20.81 17.21
CA GLU A 511 15.90 -19.92 17.09
C GLU A 511 16.47 -20.03 15.69
N THR A 512 16.65 -18.91 15.00
CA THR A 512 17.12 -18.94 13.60
C THR A 512 18.02 -17.77 13.29
N ARG A 513 18.91 -17.96 12.32
CA ARG A 513 19.73 -16.90 11.74
C ARG A 513 19.93 -17.18 10.26
N GLY A 514 19.51 -16.24 9.41
CA GLY A 514 19.74 -16.30 7.96
C GLY A 514 21.22 -16.18 7.59
N GLY A 515 21.70 -17.08 6.72
CA GLY A 515 23.06 -17.04 6.18
C GLY A 515 23.17 -16.36 4.80
N TYR A 516 22.07 -16.31 4.04
CA TYR A 516 22.07 -15.92 2.62
C TYR A 516 20.91 -14.98 2.29
N SER A 517 20.52 -14.14 3.24
CA SER A 517 19.42 -13.18 3.06
C SER A 517 19.73 -12.20 1.92
N PRO A 518 18.91 -12.13 0.85
CA PRO A 518 19.05 -11.11 -0.19
C PRO A 518 18.88 -9.67 0.33
N ARG A 519 18.20 -9.51 1.47
CA ARG A 519 17.99 -8.22 2.17
C ARG A 519 19.13 -7.85 3.13
N ASN A 520 20.21 -8.62 3.14
CA ASN A 520 21.35 -8.46 4.05
C ASN A 520 20.98 -8.51 5.56
N ASP A 521 19.84 -9.12 5.91
CA ASP A 521 19.44 -9.39 7.29
C ASP A 521 20.13 -10.65 7.81
N THR A 522 21.03 -10.44 8.77
CA THR A 522 21.80 -11.52 9.41
C THR A 522 21.53 -11.61 10.91
N ALA A 523 20.48 -10.94 11.40
CA ALA A 523 20.13 -10.91 12.80
C ALA A 523 19.59 -12.28 13.26
N ALA A 524 20.09 -12.77 14.40
CA ALA A 524 19.58 -13.96 15.04
C ALA A 524 18.31 -13.63 15.84
N ARG A 525 17.26 -14.45 15.66
CA ARG A 525 15.94 -14.24 16.27
C ARG A 525 15.50 -15.48 17.03
N SER A 526 14.82 -15.27 18.15
CA SER A 526 14.12 -16.30 18.90
C SER A 526 12.62 -16.03 18.83
N ILE A 527 11.83 -17.06 18.52
CA ILE A 527 10.37 -17.00 18.39
C ILE A 527 9.77 -18.01 19.37
N ARG A 528 8.79 -17.58 20.16
CA ARG A 528 8.02 -18.46 21.05
C ARG A 528 6.53 -18.36 20.78
N ILE A 529 5.89 -19.52 20.63
CA ILE A 529 4.45 -19.66 20.38
C ILE A 529 3.86 -20.61 21.44
N GLU A 530 2.91 -20.11 22.23
CA GLU A 530 2.29 -20.85 23.35
C GLU A 530 1.13 -21.77 22.94
N ARG A 531 0.57 -21.60 21.73
CA ARG A 531 -0.46 -22.48 21.12
C ARG A 531 -0.73 -22.03 19.69
N LEU A 532 -1.35 -22.90 18.87
CA LEU A 532 -1.83 -22.49 17.56
C LEU A 532 -2.79 -21.30 17.66
N GLY A 533 -2.54 -20.26 16.87
CA GLY A 533 -3.36 -19.04 16.84
C GLY A 533 -3.06 -18.03 17.97
N ALA A 534 -2.11 -18.32 18.87
CA ALA A 534 -1.59 -17.30 19.79
C ALA A 534 -0.61 -16.35 19.09
N LEU A 535 -0.38 -15.19 19.72
CA LEU A 535 0.63 -14.24 19.30
C LEU A 535 2.03 -14.86 19.42
N ALA A 536 2.85 -14.73 18.39
CA ALA A 536 4.25 -15.13 18.42
C ALA A 536 5.08 -14.03 19.10
N PHE A 537 5.85 -14.41 20.12
CA PHE A 537 6.79 -13.50 20.77
C PHE A 537 8.14 -13.60 20.06
N VAL A 538 8.64 -12.49 19.51
CA VAL A 538 9.91 -12.44 18.78
C VAL A 538 10.91 -11.57 19.55
N THR A 539 12.10 -12.12 19.82
CA THR A 539 13.21 -11.41 20.49
C THR A 539 14.53 -11.66 19.75
N SER A 540 15.58 -10.92 20.11
CA SER A 540 16.94 -11.22 19.67
C SER A 540 17.42 -12.57 20.23
N SER A 541 18.28 -13.27 19.49
CA SER A 541 18.94 -14.52 19.90
C SER A 541 20.47 -14.37 19.82
N ASP A 542 21.20 -15.17 20.60
CA ASP A 542 22.67 -15.21 20.61
C ASP A 542 23.25 -16.22 19.59
N ARG A 543 22.42 -16.79 18.71
CA ARG A 543 22.85 -17.77 17.71
C ARG A 543 23.93 -17.20 16.78
N ARG A 544 25.11 -17.82 16.78
CA ARG A 544 26.28 -17.35 16.00
C ARG A 544 26.37 -17.91 14.58
N GLY A 545 25.81 -19.09 14.32
CA GLY A 545 25.85 -19.74 13.01
C GLY A 545 24.51 -19.65 12.27
N ALA A 546 24.55 -19.72 10.93
CA ALA A 546 23.35 -19.87 10.13
C ALA A 546 22.64 -21.21 10.40
N GLY A 547 21.32 -21.22 10.23
CA GLY A 547 20.47 -22.40 10.43
C GLY A 547 19.38 -22.15 11.46
N THR A 548 18.66 -23.21 11.83
CA THR A 548 17.50 -23.12 12.70
C THR A 548 17.52 -24.20 13.79
N THR A 549 17.06 -23.86 14.99
CA THR A 549 16.75 -24.79 16.06
C THR A 549 15.27 -24.67 16.38
N VAL A 550 14.53 -25.76 16.23
CA VAL A 550 13.12 -25.85 16.62
C VAL A 550 13.01 -26.73 17.84
N ARG A 551 12.43 -26.20 18.92
CA ARG A 551 12.17 -26.92 20.17
C ARG A 551 10.68 -26.96 20.42
N VAL A 552 10.15 -28.16 20.64
CA VAL A 552 8.73 -28.38 20.91
C VAL A 552 8.56 -29.01 22.28
N ARG A 553 7.78 -28.37 23.16
CA ARG A 553 7.49 -28.91 24.50
C ARG A 553 6.35 -29.89 24.40
N LEU A 554 6.62 -31.16 24.66
CA LEU A 554 5.61 -32.21 24.63
C LEU A 554 4.45 -31.85 25.56
N SER A 555 3.23 -32.07 25.06
CA SER A 555 2.02 -31.90 25.87
C SER A 555 1.93 -33.00 26.91
N LEU A 556 1.22 -32.73 28.01
CA LEU A 556 1.05 -33.67 29.13
C LEU A 556 0.57 -35.07 28.70
N LYS A 557 -0.15 -35.17 27.58
CA LYS A 557 -0.63 -36.43 27.00
C LYS A 557 0.50 -37.37 26.56
N PHE A 558 1.67 -36.81 26.23
CA PHE A 558 2.84 -37.54 25.76
C PHE A 558 3.97 -37.59 26.81
N GLU A 559 3.77 -37.03 28.01
CA GLU A 559 4.73 -37.11 29.12
C GLU A 559 4.64 -38.44 29.92
N SER A 560 3.64 -39.28 29.66
CA SER A 560 3.33 -40.50 30.42
C SER A 560 3.51 -41.82 29.64
N ILE A 561 4.13 -41.76 28.47
CA ILE A 561 4.55 -42.92 27.66
C ILE A 561 6.05 -43.12 27.90
#